data_AF-A0A836VSQ3-F1
#
_entry.id   AF-A0A836VSQ3-F1
#
_cell.length_a   1.000
_cell.length_b   1.000
_cell.length_c   1.000
_cell.angle_alpha   90.00
_cell.angle_beta   90.00
_cell.angle_gamma   90.00
#
_symmetry.space_group_name_H-M   'P 1'
#
loop_
_entity.id
_entity.type
_entity.pdbx_description
1 polymer ?
#
loop_
_entity_poly.entity_id
_entity_poly.type
_entity_poly.pdbx_seq_one_letter_code
_entity_poly.pdbx_strand_id
1 'polypeptide(L)'
;LYSTSSIGSHLAAMAEDHRQIEQGLRCNIVRIIDAARAAGTKIAFCTVVSNLEGVEPLKSVHLVPLGRREEMEFDLCYVVGKLDLQFAPPVGGGRWRDEVSSALAYLNRAMEIDATYADMRYRRGKCLALLGQYVEAKREFEAARDLDMATGRARSYINRALKQECGKRGVAVVDIVPPFEAAARHGIMGDDLFIDEVHPNARGHEIIARTIVQDLFSRHNGFSVR
;
A
#
# COMPACT_ATOMS: atom_id res chain seq x y z
N LEU A 1 4.82 31.62 -10.11
CA LEU A 1 6.05 31.51 -9.31
C LEU A 1 5.63 31.43 -7.84
N TYR A 2 5.31 30.24 -7.35
CA TYR A 2 5.15 30.04 -5.91
C TYR A 2 6.54 29.99 -5.29
N SER A 3 6.80 30.78 -4.25
CA SER A 3 8.08 30.78 -3.55
C SER A 3 8.35 29.38 -2.96
N THR A 4 9.62 29.00 -2.85
CA THR A 4 10.03 27.77 -2.14
C THR A 4 9.49 27.71 -0.71
N SER A 5 9.18 28.86 -0.08
CA SER A 5 8.53 28.92 1.23
C SER A 5 7.06 28.44 1.22
N SER A 6 6.34 28.62 0.11
CA SER A 6 4.95 28.18 -0.03
C SER A 6 4.86 26.66 -0.19
N ILE A 7 5.74 26.05 -0.99
CA ILE A 7 5.78 24.58 -1.19
C ILE A 7 6.14 23.88 0.13
N GLY A 8 7.16 24.36 0.85
CA GLY A 8 7.54 23.82 2.16
C GLY A 8 6.40 23.89 3.19
N SER A 9 5.62 24.98 3.19
CA SER A 9 4.46 25.12 4.09
C SER A 9 3.32 24.15 3.75
N HIS A 10 3.07 23.88 2.47
CA HIS A 10 2.05 22.94 2.04
C HIS A 10 2.44 21.48 2.36
N LEU A 11 3.69 21.09 2.13
CA LEU A 11 4.17 19.75 2.49
C LEU A 11 4.16 19.50 3.98
N ALA A 12 4.53 20.50 4.78
CA ALA A 12 4.44 20.43 6.23
C ALA A 12 3.00 20.24 6.72
N ALA A 13 2.04 20.96 6.12
CA ALA A 13 0.62 20.81 6.42
C ALA A 13 0.10 19.40 6.10
N MET A 14 0.42 18.86 4.92
CA MET A 14 0.00 17.51 4.52
C MET A 14 0.59 16.42 5.43
N ALA A 15 1.86 16.57 5.83
CA ALA A 15 2.50 15.65 6.76
C ALA A 15 1.86 15.73 8.17
N GLU A 16 1.43 16.92 8.59
CA GLU A 16 0.71 17.12 9.84
C GLU A 16 -0.68 16.48 9.80
N ASP A 17 -1.44 16.66 8.71
CA ASP A 17 -2.75 16.02 8.52
C ASP A 17 -2.63 14.50 8.65
N HIS A 18 -1.62 13.91 8.02
CA HIS A 18 -1.37 12.46 8.11
C HIS A 18 -1.02 12.00 9.53
N ARG A 19 -0.22 12.76 10.28
CA ARG A 19 0.06 12.45 11.69
C ARG A 19 -1.19 12.53 12.54
N GLN A 20 -2.04 13.53 12.31
CA GLN A 20 -3.29 13.69 13.03
C GLN A 20 -4.27 12.55 12.74
N ILE A 21 -4.35 12.09 11.49
CA ILE A 21 -5.17 10.93 11.10
C ILE A 21 -4.66 9.66 11.80
N GLU A 22 -3.36 9.38 11.78
CA GLU A 22 -2.79 8.21 12.46
C GLU A 22 -3.03 8.29 13.98
N GLN A 23 -2.86 9.46 14.58
CA GLN A 23 -3.12 9.66 16.01
C GLN A 23 -4.60 9.48 16.35
N GLY A 24 -5.51 10.00 15.52
CA GLY A 24 -6.95 9.82 15.66
C GLY A 24 -7.34 8.33 15.60
N LEU A 25 -6.78 7.58 14.65
CA LEU A 25 -6.94 6.13 14.56
C LEU A 25 -6.49 5.44 15.85
N ARG A 26 -5.30 5.77 16.37
CA ARG A 26 -4.79 5.19 17.62
C ARG A 26 -5.73 5.47 18.79
N CYS A 27 -6.18 6.71 18.94
CA CYS A 27 -7.16 7.08 19.95
C CYS A 27 -8.46 6.27 19.81
N ASN A 28 -8.96 6.07 18.60
CA ASN A 28 -10.16 5.28 18.35
C ASN A 28 -9.99 3.80 18.72
N ILE A 29 -8.86 3.20 18.37
CA ILE A 29 -8.54 1.81 18.75
C ILE A 29 -8.55 1.66 20.28
N VAL A 30 -7.89 2.58 20.99
CA VAL A 30 -7.86 2.58 22.46
C VAL A 30 -9.26 2.72 23.04
N ARG A 31 -10.07 3.65 22.53
CA ARG A 31 -11.47 3.84 22.98
C ARG A 31 -12.33 2.60 22.78
N ILE A 32 -12.17 1.89 21.66
CA ILE A 32 -12.88 0.62 21.40
C ILE A 32 -12.48 -0.44 22.44
N ILE A 33 -11.17 -0.55 22.74
CA ILE A 33 -10.67 -1.49 23.74
C ILE A 33 -11.23 -1.19 25.13
N ASP A 34 -11.20 0.08 25.53
CA ASP A 34 -11.68 0.50 26.86
C ASP A 34 -13.19 0.30 26.99
N ALA A 35 -13.97 0.59 25.94
CA ALA A 35 -15.40 0.33 25.91
C ALA A 35 -15.73 -1.17 26.03
N ALA A 36 -15.01 -2.03 25.29
CA ALA A 36 -15.20 -3.48 25.37
C ALA A 36 -14.90 -4.02 26.78
N ARG A 37 -13.82 -3.53 27.41
CA ARG A 37 -13.46 -3.90 28.79
C ARG A 37 -14.49 -3.47 29.81
N ALA A 38 -14.97 -2.22 29.72
CA ALA A 38 -16.02 -1.73 30.60
C ALA A 38 -17.31 -2.56 30.48
N ALA A 39 -17.61 -3.07 29.29
CA ALA A 39 -18.74 -3.96 29.03
C ALA A 39 -18.45 -5.45 29.34
N GLY A 40 -17.27 -5.80 29.86
CA GLY A 40 -16.88 -7.20 30.14
C GLY A 40 -16.81 -8.09 28.89
N THR A 41 -16.68 -7.49 27.70
CA THR A 41 -16.72 -8.18 26.41
C THR A 41 -15.31 -8.43 25.87
N LYS A 42 -15.03 -9.66 25.43
CA LYS A 42 -13.79 -10.00 24.74
C LYS A 42 -13.88 -9.55 23.29
N ILE A 43 -12.82 -8.91 22.81
CA ILE A 43 -12.70 -8.46 21.42
C ILE A 43 -11.38 -8.92 20.81
N ALA A 44 -11.37 -9.03 19.49
CA ALA A 44 -10.18 -9.17 18.66
C ALA A 44 -10.28 -8.18 17.51
N PHE A 45 -9.16 -7.62 17.09
CA PHE A 45 -9.09 -6.79 15.89
C PHE A 45 -8.62 -7.62 14.71
N CYS A 46 -9.12 -7.34 13.51
CA CYS A 46 -8.53 -7.86 12.28
C CYS A 46 -7.59 -6.81 11.68
N THR A 47 -6.46 -7.24 11.11
CA THR A 47 -5.74 -6.37 10.18
C THR A 47 -6.62 -6.08 8.96
N VAL A 48 -6.29 -5.01 8.23
CA VAL A 48 -6.96 -4.61 6.99
C VAL A 48 -6.04 -4.84 5.80
N VAL A 49 -6.64 -5.01 4.62
CA VAL A 49 -5.95 -5.26 3.36
C VAL A 49 -6.38 -4.21 2.33
N SER A 50 -5.63 -4.09 1.23
CA SER A 50 -5.99 -3.19 0.13
C SER A 50 -5.50 -3.77 -1.18
N ASN A 51 -6.17 -3.41 -2.26
CA ASN A 51 -5.74 -3.72 -3.61
C ASN A 51 -4.47 -2.91 -3.94
N LEU A 52 -3.37 -3.61 -4.22
CA LEU A 52 -2.06 -3.02 -4.48
C LEU A 52 -1.85 -2.80 -5.97
N GLU A 53 -1.94 -3.88 -6.76
CA GLU A 53 -1.62 -3.82 -8.18
C GLU A 53 -2.76 -3.23 -9.02
N GLY A 54 -4.02 -3.44 -8.64
CA GLY A 54 -5.19 -3.05 -9.44
C GLY A 54 -5.53 -1.56 -9.37
N VAL A 55 -4.85 -0.78 -8.52
CA VAL A 55 -5.23 0.60 -8.24
C VAL A 55 -4.05 1.56 -8.39
N GLU A 56 -4.13 2.37 -9.44
CA GLU A 56 -3.22 3.51 -9.64
C GLU A 56 -3.39 4.54 -8.50
N PRO A 57 -2.31 5.20 -8.05
CA PRO A 57 -2.41 6.30 -7.10
C PRO A 57 -3.27 7.45 -7.63
N LEU A 58 -4.20 7.94 -6.80
CA LEU A 58 -5.13 9.01 -7.20
C LEU A 58 -4.51 10.41 -7.04
N LYS A 59 -3.59 10.58 -6.08
CA LYS A 59 -2.96 11.88 -5.81
C LYS A 59 -1.46 11.72 -5.55
N SER A 60 -0.68 11.92 -6.60
CA SER A 60 0.79 11.93 -6.55
C SER A 60 1.34 13.33 -6.47
N VAL A 61 2.26 13.57 -5.53
CA VAL A 61 2.93 14.86 -5.32
C VAL A 61 4.38 14.61 -4.91
N HIS A 62 5.25 15.58 -5.17
CA HIS A 62 6.62 15.57 -4.62
C HIS A 62 6.56 15.87 -3.12
N LEU A 63 6.95 14.93 -2.26
CA LEU A 63 7.01 15.14 -0.81
C LEU A 63 8.36 15.67 -0.33
N VAL A 64 9.28 15.88 -1.26
CA VAL A 64 10.58 16.51 -1.04
C VAL A 64 10.65 17.84 -1.79
N PRO A 65 11.36 18.85 -1.25
CA PRO A 65 11.57 20.09 -1.99
C PRO A 65 12.54 19.84 -3.16
N LEU A 66 12.07 20.07 -4.39
CA LEU A 66 12.91 20.00 -5.59
C LEU A 66 13.20 21.40 -6.12
N GLY A 67 14.42 21.61 -6.61
CA GLY A 67 14.74 22.76 -7.46
C GLY A 67 14.15 22.59 -8.86
N ARG A 68 13.96 23.70 -9.59
CA ARG A 68 13.37 23.68 -10.95
C ARG A 68 14.03 22.66 -11.89
N ARG A 69 15.36 22.53 -11.83
CA ARG A 69 16.11 21.61 -12.69
C ARG A 69 15.82 20.14 -12.33
N GLU A 70 15.76 19.82 -11.04
CA GLU A 70 15.46 18.48 -10.54
C GLU A 70 14.02 18.10 -10.88
N GLU A 71 13.07 19.02 -10.69
CA GLU A 71 11.68 18.85 -11.08
C GLU A 71 11.54 18.57 -12.60
N MET A 72 12.20 19.37 -13.44
CA MET A 72 12.21 19.14 -14.89
C MET A 72 12.87 17.80 -15.29
N GLU A 73 13.99 17.42 -14.66
CA GLU A 73 14.66 16.14 -14.94
C GLU A 73 13.80 14.96 -14.49
N PHE A 74 13.15 15.08 -13.32
CA PHE A 74 12.18 14.10 -12.84
C PHE A 74 11.03 13.96 -13.84
N ASP A 75 10.37 15.06 -14.20
CA ASP A 75 9.20 15.05 -15.09
C ASP A 75 9.53 14.40 -16.43
N LEU A 76 10.70 14.71 -17.00
CA LEU A 76 11.15 14.09 -18.24
C LEU A 76 11.31 12.57 -18.07
N CYS A 77 12.05 12.13 -17.06
CA CYS A 77 12.30 10.70 -16.83
C CYS A 77 11.00 9.95 -16.53
N TYR A 78 10.15 10.51 -15.67
CA TYR A 78 8.87 9.91 -15.30
C TYR A 78 7.91 9.84 -16.50
N VAL A 79 7.77 10.90 -17.30
CA VAL A 79 6.89 10.91 -18.48
C VAL A 79 7.38 9.91 -19.52
N VAL A 80 8.67 9.87 -19.83
CA VAL A 80 9.22 8.90 -20.79
C VAL A 80 9.00 7.48 -20.29
N GLY A 81 9.36 7.18 -19.03
CA GLY A 81 9.15 5.84 -18.47
C GLY A 81 7.67 5.43 -18.42
N LYS A 82 6.76 6.38 -18.17
CA LYS A 82 5.32 6.16 -18.23
C LYS A 82 4.82 5.83 -19.64
N LEU A 83 5.28 6.57 -20.65
CA LEU A 83 4.88 6.36 -22.03
C LEU A 83 5.44 5.04 -22.59
N ASP A 84 6.72 4.74 -22.34
CA ASP A 84 7.35 3.48 -22.75
C ASP A 84 6.58 2.27 -22.19
N LEU A 85 6.16 2.33 -20.92
CA LEU A 85 5.35 1.29 -20.31
C LEU A 85 3.94 1.19 -20.95
N GLN A 86 3.32 2.32 -21.29
CA GLN A 86 1.96 2.34 -21.86
C GLN A 86 1.91 1.71 -23.27
N PHE A 87 2.97 1.89 -24.06
CA PHE A 87 3.04 1.38 -25.43
C PHE A 87 3.67 -0.01 -25.54
N ALA A 88 4.16 -0.59 -24.44
CA ALA A 88 4.68 -1.95 -24.43
C ALA A 88 3.57 -2.95 -24.83
N PRO A 89 3.76 -3.76 -25.90
CA PRO A 89 2.73 -4.68 -26.37
C PRO A 89 2.49 -5.80 -25.33
N PRO A 90 1.29 -6.38 -25.31
CA PRO A 90 0.95 -7.44 -24.38
C PRO A 90 1.91 -8.64 -24.51
N VAL A 91 2.11 -9.33 -23.38
CA VAL A 91 3.00 -10.49 -23.25
C VAL A 91 2.71 -11.49 -24.38
N GLY A 92 3.68 -11.68 -25.28
CA GLY A 92 3.60 -12.65 -26.38
C GLY A 92 3.89 -12.14 -27.79
N GLY A 93 4.16 -10.84 -27.99
CA GLY A 93 4.60 -10.29 -29.28
C GLY A 93 5.71 -9.24 -29.15
N GLY A 94 6.68 -9.23 -30.07
CA GLY A 94 7.68 -8.16 -30.21
C GLY A 94 8.72 -8.03 -29.08
N ARG A 95 9.42 -6.88 -29.06
CA ARG A 95 10.49 -6.51 -28.10
C ARG A 95 9.93 -5.96 -26.77
N TRP A 96 8.77 -6.44 -26.31
CA TRP A 96 8.09 -5.92 -25.10
C TRP A 96 9.00 -5.91 -23.86
N ARG A 97 9.89 -6.92 -23.72
CA ARG A 97 10.85 -6.96 -22.60
C ARG A 97 11.85 -5.82 -22.65
N ASP A 98 12.33 -5.44 -23.83
CA ASP A 98 13.30 -4.35 -24.00
C ASP A 98 12.62 -3.01 -23.70
N GLU A 99 11.37 -2.83 -24.15
CA GLU A 99 10.57 -1.62 -23.92
C GLU A 99 10.22 -1.46 -22.44
N VAL A 100 9.78 -2.53 -21.76
CA VAL A 100 9.56 -2.51 -20.31
C VAL A 100 10.86 -2.26 -19.54
N SER A 101 11.99 -2.78 -20.03
CA SER A 101 13.31 -2.51 -19.42
C SER A 101 13.75 -1.06 -19.61
N SER A 102 13.45 -0.45 -20.77
CA SER A 102 13.64 0.98 -21.03
C SER A 102 12.80 1.83 -20.07
N ALA A 103 11.50 1.52 -19.96
CA ALA A 103 10.59 2.19 -19.05
C ALA A 103 11.12 2.14 -17.60
N LEU A 104 11.55 0.95 -17.16
CA LEU A 104 12.13 0.75 -15.83
C LEU A 104 13.40 1.58 -15.62
N ALA A 105 14.28 1.68 -16.63
CA ALA A 105 15.49 2.49 -16.53
C ALA A 105 15.18 3.98 -16.32
N TYR A 106 14.23 4.54 -17.07
CA TYR A 106 13.77 5.91 -16.88
C TYR A 106 13.10 6.13 -15.52
N LEU A 107 12.27 5.19 -15.06
CA LEU A 107 11.62 5.27 -13.74
C LEU A 107 12.63 5.13 -12.59
N ASN A 108 13.70 4.36 -12.77
CA ASN A 108 14.81 4.30 -11.82
C ASN A 108 15.53 5.66 -11.72
N ARG A 109 15.78 6.31 -12.86
CA ARG A 109 16.36 7.65 -12.88
C ARG A 109 15.47 8.70 -12.22
N ALA A 110 14.15 8.63 -12.46
CA ALA A 110 13.19 9.48 -11.77
C ALA A 110 13.21 9.24 -10.23
N MET A 111 13.30 7.98 -9.80
CA MET A 111 13.41 7.66 -8.37
C MET A 111 14.65 8.23 -7.71
N GLU A 112 15.80 8.24 -8.39
CA GLU A 112 17.04 8.84 -7.86
C GLU A 112 16.87 10.32 -7.50
N ILE A 113 15.96 11.01 -8.19
CA ILE A 113 15.65 12.43 -7.97
C ILE A 113 14.57 12.57 -6.90
N ASP A 114 13.44 11.88 -7.07
CA ASP A 114 12.37 11.84 -6.07
C ASP A 114 11.76 10.45 -5.91
N ALA A 115 12.09 9.85 -4.77
CA ALA A 115 11.59 8.56 -4.33
C ALA A 115 10.16 8.58 -3.77
N THR A 116 9.54 9.75 -3.62
CA THR A 116 8.27 9.97 -2.91
C THR A 116 7.05 10.15 -3.83
N TYR A 117 7.26 10.26 -5.14
CA TYR A 117 6.16 10.39 -6.09
C TYR A 117 5.43 9.05 -6.30
N ALA A 118 4.18 8.96 -5.84
CA ALA A 118 3.43 7.69 -5.76
C ALA A 118 3.20 7.00 -7.12
N ASP A 119 2.74 7.72 -8.14
CA ASP A 119 2.47 7.11 -9.47
C ASP A 119 3.74 6.60 -10.15
N MET A 120 4.89 7.25 -9.92
CA MET A 120 6.18 6.75 -10.41
C MET A 120 6.51 5.39 -9.78
N ARG A 121 6.31 5.26 -8.46
CA ARG A 121 6.48 3.99 -7.74
C ARG A 121 5.56 2.91 -8.30
N TYR A 122 4.29 3.24 -8.50
CA TYR A 122 3.31 2.30 -9.06
C TYR A 122 3.74 1.79 -10.44
N ARG A 123 4.14 2.69 -11.36
CA ARG A 123 4.61 2.33 -12.71
C ARG A 123 5.86 1.47 -12.66
N ARG A 124 6.75 1.74 -11.72
CA ARG A 124 7.93 0.90 -11.52
C ARG A 124 7.53 -0.50 -11.06
N GLY A 125 6.58 -0.60 -10.13
CA GLY A 125 5.97 -1.87 -9.72
C GLY A 125 5.39 -2.65 -10.91
N LYS A 126 4.67 -1.99 -11.82
CA LYS A 126 4.16 -2.62 -13.05
C LYS A 126 5.27 -3.14 -13.95
N CYS A 127 6.34 -2.36 -14.16
CA CYS A 127 7.49 -2.82 -14.95
C CYS A 127 8.12 -4.08 -14.34
N LEU A 128 8.36 -4.05 -13.02
CA LEU A 128 8.94 -5.17 -12.28
C LEU A 128 8.06 -6.42 -12.34
N ALA A 129 6.74 -6.26 -12.19
CA ALA A 129 5.77 -7.36 -12.30
C ALA A 129 5.78 -7.99 -13.70
N LEU A 130 5.78 -7.16 -14.76
CA LEU A 130 5.87 -7.64 -16.15
C LEU A 130 7.19 -8.37 -16.44
N LEU A 131 8.28 -7.97 -15.80
CA LEU A 131 9.58 -8.63 -15.91
C LEU A 131 9.71 -9.88 -15.02
N GLY A 132 8.70 -10.18 -14.19
CA GLY A 132 8.68 -11.34 -13.28
C GLY A 132 9.37 -11.13 -11.94
N GLN A 133 9.72 -9.88 -11.60
CA GLN A 133 10.38 -9.49 -10.35
C GLN A 133 9.33 -9.13 -9.29
N TYR A 134 8.55 -10.14 -8.86
CA TYR A 134 7.34 -9.92 -8.08
C TYR A 134 7.58 -9.40 -6.65
N VAL A 135 8.70 -9.77 -6.01
CA VAL A 135 9.03 -9.32 -4.65
C VAL A 135 9.32 -7.82 -4.65
N GLU A 136 10.10 -7.35 -5.62
CA GLU A 136 10.40 -5.94 -5.83
C GLU A 136 9.15 -5.19 -6.27
N ALA A 137 8.35 -5.75 -7.19
CA ALA A 137 7.10 -5.15 -7.62
C ALA A 137 6.13 -4.91 -6.45
N LYS A 138 5.97 -5.89 -5.56
CA LYS A 138 5.15 -5.76 -4.34
C LYS A 138 5.60 -4.57 -3.49
N ARG A 139 6.91 -4.44 -3.24
CA ARG A 139 7.47 -3.33 -2.45
C ARG A 139 7.17 -1.98 -3.10
N GLU A 140 7.22 -1.90 -4.43
CA GLU A 140 6.87 -0.67 -5.14
C GLU A 140 5.38 -0.33 -5.05
N PHE A 141 4.48 -1.32 -5.15
CA PHE A 141 3.05 -1.07 -4.99
C PHE A 141 2.68 -0.67 -3.55
N GLU A 142 3.30 -1.30 -2.55
CA GLU A 142 3.12 -0.90 -1.14
C GLU A 142 3.60 0.53 -0.90
N ALA A 143 4.77 0.89 -1.45
CA ALA A 143 5.29 2.25 -1.39
C ALA A 143 4.36 3.24 -2.11
N ALA A 144 3.88 2.91 -3.31
CA ALA A 144 2.96 3.74 -4.06
C ALA A 144 1.66 4.01 -3.28
N ARG A 145 1.06 2.97 -2.68
CA ARG A 145 -0.14 3.12 -1.83
C ARG A 145 0.14 4.01 -0.62
N ASP A 146 1.29 3.83 0.04
CA ASP A 146 1.60 4.59 1.26
C ASP A 146 1.94 6.06 0.99
N LEU A 147 2.48 6.35 -0.20
CA LEU A 147 2.80 7.69 -0.71
C LEU A 147 1.62 8.38 -1.41
N ASP A 148 0.58 7.64 -1.79
CA ASP A 148 -0.64 8.21 -2.36
C ASP A 148 -1.31 9.13 -1.33
N MET A 149 -1.48 10.39 -1.71
CA MET A 149 -2.06 11.41 -0.84
C MET A 149 -3.59 11.39 -0.84
N ALA A 150 -4.21 10.47 -1.58
CA ALA A 150 -5.62 10.15 -1.44
C ALA A 150 -5.84 9.24 -0.22
N THR A 151 -6.86 9.54 0.58
CA THR A 151 -7.14 8.84 1.84
C THR A 151 -8.06 7.62 1.69
N GLY A 152 -8.38 7.21 0.45
CA GLY A 152 -9.35 6.16 0.16
C GLY A 152 -8.89 4.72 0.43
N ARG A 153 -7.59 4.49 0.66
CA ARG A 153 -7.02 3.15 0.86
C ARG A 153 -6.44 2.93 2.24
N ALA A 154 -6.46 1.67 2.69
CA ALA A 154 -5.81 1.29 3.94
C ALA A 154 -4.28 1.20 3.77
N ARG A 155 -3.59 2.25 4.21
CA ARG A 155 -2.12 2.35 4.22
C ARG A 155 -1.49 1.51 5.33
N SER A 156 -0.20 1.18 5.19
CA SER A 156 0.54 0.33 6.15
C SER A 156 0.46 0.81 7.61
N TYR A 157 0.33 2.12 7.83
CA TYR A 157 0.28 2.68 9.18
C TYR A 157 -0.92 2.18 9.98
N ILE A 158 -2.03 1.82 9.33
CA ILE A 158 -3.25 1.35 10.00
C ILE A 158 -2.96 0.04 10.73
N ASN A 159 -2.42 -0.95 10.01
CA ASN A 159 -2.07 -2.24 10.58
C ASN A 159 -0.94 -2.13 11.62
N ARG A 160 0.04 -1.25 11.39
CA ARG A 160 1.10 -0.98 12.36
C ARG A 160 0.55 -0.40 13.67
N ALA A 161 -0.29 0.62 13.58
CA ALA A 161 -0.93 1.25 14.75
C ALA A 161 -1.81 0.25 15.51
N LEU A 162 -2.62 -0.52 14.78
CA LEU A 162 -3.47 -1.57 15.33
C LEU A 162 -2.68 -2.63 16.08
N LYS A 163 -1.65 -3.21 15.44
CA LYS A 163 -0.79 -4.21 16.08
C LYS A 163 -0.09 -3.66 17.33
N GLN A 164 0.41 -2.42 17.27
CA GLN A 164 1.07 -1.77 18.41
C GLN A 164 0.12 -1.51 19.57
N GLU A 165 -1.04 -0.90 19.33
CA GLU A 165 -1.98 -0.56 20.41
C GLU A 165 -2.64 -1.80 21.03
N CYS A 166 -2.91 -2.83 20.22
CA CYS A 166 -3.40 -4.12 20.71
C CYS A 166 -2.32 -4.84 21.53
N GLY A 167 -1.07 -4.87 21.05
CA GLY A 167 0.06 -5.49 21.75
C GLY A 167 0.30 -4.88 23.14
N LYS A 168 0.32 -3.54 23.23
CA LYS A 168 0.44 -2.81 24.52
C LYS A 168 -0.67 -3.16 25.52
N ARG A 169 -1.84 -3.58 25.03
CA ARG A 169 -3.04 -3.82 25.84
C ARG A 169 -3.38 -5.30 25.97
N GLY A 170 -2.60 -6.20 25.40
CA GLY A 170 -2.89 -7.63 25.42
C GLY A 170 -4.21 -7.98 24.71
N VAL A 171 -4.58 -7.25 23.67
CA VAL A 171 -5.76 -7.53 22.85
C VAL A 171 -5.36 -8.37 21.64
N ALA A 172 -6.17 -9.37 21.31
CA ALA A 172 -5.91 -10.26 20.18
C ALA A 172 -5.98 -9.51 18.84
N VAL A 173 -5.08 -9.88 17.93
CA VAL A 173 -5.10 -9.45 16.52
C VAL A 173 -5.15 -10.68 15.64
N VAL A 174 -6.19 -10.76 14.81
CA VAL A 174 -6.33 -11.70 13.70
C VAL A 174 -5.61 -11.09 12.51
N ASP A 175 -4.45 -11.63 12.13
CA ASP A 175 -3.69 -11.11 11.00
C ASP A 175 -4.11 -11.78 9.69
N ILE A 176 -4.91 -11.06 8.89
CA ILE A 176 -5.40 -11.54 7.59
C ILE A 176 -4.46 -11.22 6.43
N VAL A 177 -3.40 -10.43 6.65
CA VAL A 177 -2.48 -10.04 5.57
C VAL A 177 -1.76 -11.26 4.98
N PRO A 178 -1.10 -12.15 5.76
CA PRO A 178 -0.38 -13.28 5.16
C PRO A 178 -1.27 -14.25 4.37
N PRO A 179 -2.48 -14.64 4.84
CA PRO A 179 -3.41 -15.43 4.03
C PRO A 179 -3.82 -14.77 2.70
N PHE A 180 -4.01 -13.45 2.69
CA PHE A 180 -4.28 -12.71 1.44
C PHE A 180 -3.08 -12.77 0.50
N GLU A 181 -1.86 -12.52 0.99
CA GLU A 181 -0.65 -12.58 0.17
C GLU A 181 -0.43 -13.98 -0.41
N ALA A 182 -0.65 -15.02 0.39
CA ALA A 182 -0.52 -16.41 -0.06
C ALA A 182 -1.54 -16.79 -1.14
N ALA A 183 -2.75 -16.21 -1.08
CA ALA A 183 -3.80 -16.46 -2.07
C ALA A 183 -3.66 -15.58 -3.32
N ALA A 184 -3.01 -14.43 -3.22
CA ALA A 184 -2.91 -13.46 -4.29
C ALA A 184 -2.04 -13.97 -5.44
N ARG A 185 -2.39 -13.56 -6.66
CA ARG A 185 -1.58 -13.85 -7.84
C ARG A 185 -0.16 -13.30 -7.65
N HIS A 186 0.84 -14.16 -7.84
CA HIS A 186 2.27 -13.83 -7.68
C HIS A 186 2.64 -13.23 -6.30
N GLY A 187 1.80 -13.39 -5.27
CA GLY A 187 2.01 -12.80 -3.95
C GLY A 187 1.69 -11.30 -3.86
N ILE A 188 1.03 -10.73 -4.87
CA ILE A 188 0.68 -9.30 -4.93
C ILE A 188 -0.84 -9.16 -4.92
N MET A 189 -1.39 -8.54 -3.87
CA MET A 189 -2.83 -8.33 -3.74
C MET A 189 -3.35 -7.48 -4.90
N GLY A 190 -4.23 -8.04 -5.72
CA GLY A 190 -4.79 -7.40 -6.90
C GLY A 190 -6.29 -7.67 -7.07
N ASP A 191 -6.82 -7.39 -8.25
CA ASP A 191 -8.24 -7.56 -8.58
C ASP A 191 -8.74 -9.02 -8.44
N ASP A 192 -7.85 -10.00 -8.30
CA ASP A 192 -8.22 -11.39 -8.04
C ASP A 192 -8.80 -11.61 -6.62
N LEU A 193 -8.60 -10.66 -5.70
CA LEU A 193 -9.11 -10.71 -4.33
C LEU A 193 -10.01 -9.51 -3.95
N PHE A 194 -10.18 -8.53 -4.82
CA PHE A 194 -10.90 -7.28 -4.53
C PHE A 194 -11.94 -6.94 -5.61
N ILE A 195 -12.96 -6.16 -5.23
CA ILE A 195 -13.93 -5.54 -6.15
C ILE A 195 -13.44 -4.14 -6.55
N ASP A 196 -12.82 -3.43 -5.60
CA ASP A 196 -12.30 -2.08 -5.76
C ASP A 196 -11.01 -1.90 -4.95
N GLU A 197 -10.67 -0.68 -4.56
CA GLU A 197 -9.43 -0.40 -3.84
C GLU A 197 -9.32 -0.99 -2.43
N VAL A 198 -10.43 -1.31 -1.77
CA VAL A 198 -10.45 -1.76 -0.37
C VAL A 198 -11.41 -2.91 -0.07
N HIS A 199 -12.44 -3.12 -0.88
CA HIS A 199 -13.46 -4.14 -0.61
C HIS A 199 -13.05 -5.49 -1.21
N PRO A 200 -12.84 -6.52 -0.37
CA PRO A 200 -12.55 -7.86 -0.86
C PRO A 200 -13.72 -8.42 -1.66
N ASN A 201 -13.42 -9.22 -2.68
CA ASN A 201 -14.44 -9.98 -3.41
C ASN A 201 -14.86 -11.23 -2.61
N ALA A 202 -15.72 -12.08 -3.18
CA ALA A 202 -16.20 -13.29 -2.50
C ALA A 202 -15.06 -14.21 -2.02
N ARG A 203 -14.00 -14.36 -2.82
CA ARG A 203 -12.80 -15.15 -2.47
C ARG A 203 -12.02 -14.49 -1.33
N GLY A 204 -11.87 -13.17 -1.37
CA GLY A 204 -11.27 -12.40 -0.27
C GLY A 204 -12.05 -12.55 1.04
N HIS A 205 -13.39 -12.45 1.00
CA HIS A 205 -14.24 -12.65 2.16
C HIS A 205 -14.16 -14.07 2.73
N GLU A 206 -14.03 -15.10 1.87
CA GLU A 206 -13.80 -16.47 2.32
C GLU A 206 -12.50 -16.60 3.14
N ILE A 207 -11.42 -15.96 2.67
CA ILE A 207 -10.13 -15.94 3.38
C ILE A 207 -10.31 -15.28 4.76
N ILE A 208 -10.96 -14.11 4.83
CA ILE A 208 -11.21 -13.41 6.10
C ILE A 208 -11.97 -14.31 7.07
N ALA A 209 -13.09 -14.89 6.63
CA ALA A 209 -13.92 -15.74 7.48
C ALA A 209 -13.14 -16.94 8.00
N ARG A 210 -12.38 -17.62 7.13
CA ARG A 210 -11.56 -18.77 7.49
C ARG A 210 -10.47 -18.40 8.49
N THR A 211 -9.76 -17.30 8.27
CA THR A 211 -8.68 -16.85 9.16
C THR A 211 -9.22 -16.46 10.54
N ILE A 212 -10.35 -15.75 10.61
CA ILE A 212 -10.99 -15.40 11.89
C ILE A 212 -11.37 -16.66 12.65
N VAL A 213 -12.05 -17.61 12.00
CA VAL A 213 -12.49 -18.84 12.64
C VAL A 213 -11.30 -19.65 13.15
N GLN A 214 -10.26 -19.83 12.33
CA GLN A 214 -9.04 -20.55 12.72
C GLN A 214 -8.32 -19.90 13.90
N ASP A 215 -8.19 -18.57 13.89
CA ASP A 215 -7.53 -17.83 14.97
C ASP A 215 -8.33 -17.96 16.28
N LEU A 216 -9.66 -17.81 16.23
CA LEU A 216 -10.52 -18.01 17.41
C LEU A 216 -10.42 -19.44 17.97
N PHE A 217 -10.43 -20.47 17.09
CA PHE A 217 -10.27 -21.85 17.53
C PHE A 217 -8.91 -22.09 18.19
N SER A 218 -7.81 -21.60 17.60
CA SER A 218 -6.46 -21.81 18.17
C SER A 218 -6.24 -21.12 19.52
N ARG A 219 -6.96 -20.02 19.79
CA ARG A 219 -6.91 -19.33 21.09
C ARG A 219 -7.79 -19.95 22.15
N HIS A 220 -8.93 -20.52 21.76
CA HIS A 220 -9.87 -21.17 22.69
C HIS A 220 -9.51 -22.62 22.98
N ASN A 221 -8.93 -23.31 22.00
CA ASN A 221 -8.53 -24.68 22.10
C ASN A 221 -7.02 -24.73 21.85
N GLY A 222 -6.23 -25.15 22.85
CA GLY A 222 -4.86 -25.65 22.63
C GLY A 222 -4.87 -26.95 21.81
N PHE A 223 -5.50 -26.95 20.63
CA PHE A 223 -5.62 -28.08 19.73
C PHE A 223 -4.74 -27.86 18.51
N SER A 224 -3.64 -28.62 18.52
CA SER A 224 -2.92 -29.03 17.33
C SER A 224 -3.92 -29.58 16.30
N VAL A 225 -4.10 -28.87 15.18
CA VAL A 225 -4.62 -29.48 13.96
C VAL A 225 -3.43 -30.17 13.30
N ARG A 226 -3.39 -31.51 13.42
CA ARG A 226 -2.54 -32.38 12.61
C ARG A 226 -3.05 -32.43 11.18
#